data_AF-A0A9D8DDA5-F1
#
_entry.id   AF-A0A9D8DDA5-F1
#
_cell.length_a   1.000
_cell.length_b   1.000
_cell.length_c   1.000
_cell.angle_alpha   90.00
_cell.angle_beta   90.00
_cell.angle_gamma   90.00
#
_symmetry.space_group_name_H-M   'P 1'
#
loop_
_entity.id
_entity.type
_entity.pdbx_description
1 polymer ?
#
loop_
_entity_poly.entity_id
_entity_poly.type
_entity_poly.pdbx_seq_one_letter_code
_entity_poly.pdbx_strand_id
1 'polypeptide(L)'
;PRSPIGAPRGETPGGGNCARGPGRVDLAGRNALGLIATASNANKALQPLWVVEDSFGRRVCRIGGFSETDTPSFTGWLYRVNHVAPPVSAELAPVKKGDEVLWVFADFGSGENTGDELVLEAPVRATPGLVEVSVNAISFDGRVLPAPDGTVVSGGEAPVSVAGGKAMVTLPAGVATLRATGPGAAPAEIPSAPTPVCVAASLSDCFLARGSTVVGTNLRDSFKGGGGPDVVRTRGGRDEVRVRGGGSDLVDCGNGRDVVIVDASDRVRRCEKVRRP
;
A
#
# COMPACT_ATOMS: atom_id res chain seq x y z
N PRO A 1 -6.04 22.42 11.32
CA PRO A 1 -5.31 21.12 11.36
C PRO A 1 -3.80 21.35 11.46
N ARG A 2 -3.10 20.77 12.44
CA ARG A 2 -1.64 20.88 12.54
C ARG A 2 -1.04 20.07 11.38
N SER A 3 -0.56 20.74 10.33
CA SER A 3 -0.07 20.21 9.03
C SER A 3 -1.15 19.76 8.03
N PRO A 4 -1.87 20.68 7.36
CA PRO A 4 -2.75 20.31 6.23
C PRO A 4 -1.92 19.68 5.10
N ILE A 5 -2.47 18.64 4.48
CA ILE A 5 -1.85 17.98 3.34
C ILE A 5 -2.56 18.50 2.10
N GLY A 6 -1.89 19.37 1.35
CA GLY A 6 -2.45 19.83 0.09
C GLY A 6 -2.44 18.69 -0.93
N ALA A 7 -3.55 18.47 -1.62
CA ALA A 7 -3.61 17.65 -2.83
C ALA A 7 -4.00 18.54 -4.02
N PRO A 8 -3.47 18.31 -5.23
CA PRO A 8 -4.08 18.78 -6.46
C PRO A 8 -5.62 18.74 -6.49
N ARG A 9 -6.25 19.84 -6.91
CA ARG A 9 -7.68 19.84 -7.21
C ARG A 9 -7.94 19.10 -8.53
N GLY A 10 -8.87 18.15 -8.49
CA GLY A 10 -9.52 17.57 -9.67
C GLY A 10 -10.89 18.19 -9.89
N GLU A 11 -11.43 18.04 -11.09
CA GLU A 11 -12.79 18.44 -11.46
C GLU A 11 -13.43 17.35 -12.32
N THR A 12 -14.75 17.22 -12.23
CA THR A 12 -15.56 16.34 -13.09
C THR A 12 -16.58 17.17 -13.87
N PRO A 13 -16.18 17.84 -14.97
CA PRO A 13 -17.08 18.70 -15.73
C PRO A 13 -18.21 17.85 -16.36
N GLY A 14 -19.47 18.13 -16.01
CA GLY A 14 -20.65 17.58 -16.70
C GLY A 14 -20.80 16.05 -16.69
N GLY A 15 -20.38 15.37 -15.61
CA GLY A 15 -20.35 13.89 -15.57
C GLY A 15 -19.26 13.28 -16.45
N GLY A 16 -18.19 14.04 -16.70
CA GLY A 16 -17.04 13.62 -17.49
C GLY A 16 -15.89 13.10 -16.63
N ASN A 17 -14.89 12.56 -17.32
CA ASN A 17 -13.65 12.04 -16.76
C ASN A 17 -12.96 13.04 -15.83
N CYS A 18 -12.30 12.56 -14.76
CA CYS A 18 -11.59 13.49 -13.89
C CYS A 18 -10.48 14.25 -14.64
N ALA A 19 -10.60 15.57 -14.61
CA ALA A 19 -9.66 16.53 -15.18
C ALA A 19 -8.90 17.28 -14.09
N ARG A 20 -7.77 17.89 -14.46
CA ARG A 20 -7.01 18.71 -13.53
C ARG A 20 -7.65 20.08 -13.36
N GLY A 21 -8.10 20.38 -12.15
CA GLY A 21 -8.57 21.71 -11.75
C GLY A 21 -7.42 22.64 -11.28
N PRO A 22 -7.68 23.95 -11.20
CA PRO A 22 -6.74 24.91 -10.66
C PRO A 22 -6.61 24.78 -9.13
N GLY A 23 -5.41 25.05 -8.63
CA GLY A 23 -5.16 25.10 -7.19
C GLY A 23 -5.04 23.73 -6.51
N ARG A 24 -5.32 23.73 -5.20
CA ARG A 24 -5.17 22.59 -4.29
C ARG A 24 -6.36 22.51 -3.33
N VAL A 25 -6.56 21.32 -2.76
CA VAL A 25 -7.53 21.02 -1.71
C VAL A 25 -6.75 20.70 -0.44
N ASP A 26 -7.11 21.33 0.67
CA ASP A 26 -6.49 21.08 1.98
C ASP A 26 -7.16 19.92 2.68
N LEU A 27 -6.37 18.89 3.02
CA LEU A 27 -6.88 17.67 3.64
C LEU A 27 -6.41 17.54 5.09
N ALA A 28 -7.29 17.03 5.94
CA ALA A 28 -6.94 16.61 7.29
C ALA A 28 -6.14 15.30 7.23
N GLY A 29 -5.06 15.18 8.02
CA GLY A 29 -4.15 14.04 7.94
C GLY A 29 -4.54 12.76 8.70
N ARG A 30 -5.61 12.78 9.51
CA ARG A 30 -6.02 11.65 10.39
C ARG A 30 -7.29 10.94 9.91
N ASN A 31 -7.47 10.85 8.61
CA ASN A 31 -8.53 10.08 7.97
C ASN A 31 -7.98 9.35 6.74
N ALA A 32 -8.78 8.47 6.13
CA ALA A 32 -8.37 7.66 4.99
C ALA A 32 -7.94 8.53 3.79
N LEU A 33 -8.61 9.66 3.53
CA LEU A 33 -8.27 10.59 2.44
C LEU A 33 -6.93 11.31 2.67
N GLY A 34 -6.66 11.74 3.90
CA GLY A 34 -5.40 12.33 4.31
C GLY A 34 -4.24 11.34 4.26
N LEU A 35 -4.51 10.07 4.58
CA LEU A 35 -3.51 9.01 4.52
C LEU A 35 -3.01 8.79 3.09
N ILE A 36 -3.92 8.65 2.11
CA ILE A 36 -3.51 8.50 0.69
C ILE A 36 -2.83 9.76 0.15
N ALA A 37 -3.24 10.96 0.59
CA ALA A 37 -2.54 12.19 0.24
C ALA A 37 -1.12 12.26 0.81
N THR A 38 -0.92 11.77 2.02
CA THR A 38 0.42 11.64 2.62
C THR A 38 1.27 10.64 1.84
N ALA A 39 0.71 9.47 1.55
CA ALA A 39 1.37 8.41 0.79
C ALA A 39 1.75 8.89 -0.62
N SER A 40 0.86 9.58 -1.33
CA SER A 40 1.11 10.11 -2.67
C SER A 40 2.25 11.13 -2.70
N ASN A 41 2.37 11.99 -1.69
CA ASN A 41 3.49 12.93 -1.61
C ASN A 41 4.86 12.24 -1.48
N ALA A 42 4.91 10.99 -1.03
CA ALA A 42 6.14 10.24 -0.82
C ALA A 42 6.34 9.08 -1.81
N ASN A 43 5.33 8.72 -2.60
CA ASN A 43 5.39 7.63 -3.57
C ASN A 43 4.94 8.10 -4.96
N LYS A 44 5.89 8.16 -5.90
CA LYS A 44 5.63 8.58 -7.28
C LYS A 44 4.63 7.68 -8.02
N ALA A 45 4.52 6.40 -7.66
CA ALA A 45 3.54 5.50 -8.26
C ALA A 45 2.09 5.92 -7.95
N LEU A 46 1.89 6.65 -6.85
CA LEU A 46 0.61 7.20 -6.44
C LEU A 46 0.40 8.63 -6.97
N GLN A 47 1.32 9.15 -7.78
CA GLN A 47 1.24 10.50 -8.34
C GLN A 47 0.85 10.47 -9.82
N PRO A 48 0.00 11.40 -10.28
CA PRO A 48 -0.67 12.40 -9.45
C PRO A 48 -1.82 11.80 -8.62
N LEU A 49 -2.05 12.35 -7.43
CA LEU A 49 -3.30 12.18 -6.69
C LEU A 49 -4.13 13.46 -6.88
N TRP A 50 -5.33 13.34 -7.46
CA TRP A 50 -6.27 14.46 -7.60
C TRP A 50 -7.53 14.22 -6.75
N VAL A 51 -7.98 15.29 -6.10
CA VAL A 51 -9.16 15.28 -5.22
C VAL A 51 -10.18 16.28 -5.74
N VAL A 52 -11.40 15.81 -5.92
CA VAL A 52 -12.57 16.63 -6.22
C VAL A 52 -13.24 17.01 -4.90
N GLU A 53 -13.82 18.20 -4.86
CA GLU A 53 -14.65 18.69 -3.77
C GLU A 53 -15.96 19.17 -4.38
N ASP A 54 -17.05 18.49 -4.03
CA ASP A 54 -18.39 18.78 -4.51
C ASP A 54 -19.39 18.83 -3.34
N SER A 55 -20.70 18.88 -3.62
CA SER A 55 -21.74 18.94 -2.59
C SER A 55 -21.78 17.72 -1.65
N PHE A 56 -21.16 16.60 -2.03
CA PHE A 56 -21.08 15.38 -1.23
C PHE A 56 -19.76 15.26 -0.45
N GLY A 57 -18.87 16.26 -0.55
CA GLY A 57 -17.61 16.34 0.17
C GLY A 57 -16.40 16.07 -0.73
N ARG A 58 -15.28 15.66 -0.11
CA ARG A 58 -14.03 15.41 -0.84
C ARG A 58 -13.82 13.94 -1.14
N ARG A 59 -13.40 13.66 -2.37
CA ARG A 59 -13.18 12.30 -2.85
C ARG A 59 -12.02 12.24 -3.84
N VAL A 60 -11.35 11.09 -3.90
CA VAL A 60 -10.29 10.84 -4.88
C VAL A 60 -10.93 10.63 -6.24
N CYS A 61 -10.43 11.34 -7.25
CA CYS A 61 -10.87 11.14 -8.64
C CYS A 61 -9.77 10.53 -9.52
N ARG A 62 -8.50 10.64 -9.10
CA ARG A 62 -7.35 10.10 -9.84
C ARG A 62 -6.23 9.70 -8.89
N ILE A 63 -5.66 8.52 -9.10
CA ILE A 63 -4.35 8.14 -8.56
C ILE A 63 -3.51 7.60 -9.71
N GLY A 64 -2.30 8.15 -9.89
CA GLY A 64 -1.37 7.67 -10.90
C GLY A 64 -1.96 7.75 -12.31
N GLY A 65 -2.06 6.61 -12.99
CA GLY A 65 -2.60 6.47 -14.34
C GLY A 65 -4.12 6.50 -14.44
N PHE A 66 -4.84 6.20 -13.35
CA PHE A 66 -6.26 5.85 -13.40
C PHE A 66 -7.14 6.98 -12.88
N SER A 67 -8.02 7.48 -13.75
CA SER A 67 -9.05 8.48 -13.42
C SER A 67 -10.41 7.80 -13.41
N GLU A 68 -11.28 8.26 -12.52
CA GLU A 68 -12.72 7.96 -12.64
C GLU A 68 -13.31 8.52 -13.93
N THR A 69 -14.30 7.81 -14.44
CA THR A 69 -15.04 8.11 -15.67
C THR A 69 -16.48 7.66 -15.49
N ASP A 70 -17.45 8.47 -15.94
CA ASP A 70 -18.85 8.04 -15.94
C ASP A 70 -19.27 7.39 -17.27
N THR A 71 -18.50 7.59 -18.36
CA THR A 71 -18.76 7.02 -19.69
C THR A 71 -17.46 6.65 -20.43
N PRO A 72 -17.44 5.61 -21.30
CA PRO A 72 -18.52 4.67 -21.61
C PRO A 72 -18.73 3.57 -20.55
N SER A 73 -17.74 3.36 -19.67
CA SER A 73 -17.81 2.49 -18.50
C SER A 73 -17.67 3.32 -17.23
N PHE A 74 -18.55 3.04 -16.26
CA PHE A 74 -18.48 3.65 -14.95
C PHE A 74 -17.24 3.09 -14.22
N THR A 75 -16.27 3.95 -13.93
CA THR A 75 -15.05 3.59 -13.20
C THR A 75 -14.88 4.50 -11.99
N GLY A 76 -14.25 4.00 -10.93
CA GLY A 76 -14.12 4.78 -9.71
C GLY A 76 -13.07 4.25 -8.74
N TRP A 77 -12.73 5.11 -7.78
CA TRP A 77 -11.86 4.76 -6.67
C TRP A 77 -12.68 4.31 -5.47
N LEU A 78 -12.55 3.04 -5.13
CA LEU A 78 -13.08 2.45 -3.92
C LEU A 78 -12.02 2.48 -2.81
N TYR A 79 -12.46 2.44 -1.56
CA TYR A 79 -11.56 2.28 -0.43
C TYR A 79 -12.14 1.37 0.64
N ARG A 80 -11.25 0.70 1.38
CA ARG A 80 -11.58 -0.12 2.55
C ARG A 80 -10.70 0.27 3.72
N VAL A 81 -11.23 0.12 4.94
CA VAL A 81 -10.46 0.26 6.19
C VAL A 81 -10.51 -1.08 6.91
N ASN A 82 -9.35 -1.67 7.17
CA ASN A 82 -9.23 -3.01 7.75
C ASN A 82 -10.09 -4.05 7.01
N HIS A 83 -9.94 -4.09 5.69
CA HIS A 83 -10.66 -4.97 4.74
C HIS A 83 -12.19 -4.77 4.63
N VAL A 84 -12.76 -3.77 5.33
CA VAL A 84 -14.20 -3.47 5.28
C VAL A 84 -14.42 -2.14 4.57
N ALA A 85 -15.39 -2.10 3.66
CA ALA A 85 -15.81 -0.85 3.02
C ALA A 85 -16.62 0.03 4.01
N PRO A 86 -16.14 1.24 4.38
CA PRO A 86 -16.86 2.07 5.33
C PRO A 86 -18.13 2.69 4.71
N PRO A 87 -19.18 2.95 5.50
CA PRO A 87 -20.42 3.57 5.01
C PRO A 87 -20.32 5.10 4.84
N VAL A 88 -19.12 5.67 4.98
CA VAL A 88 -18.85 7.11 4.93
C VAL A 88 -17.80 7.43 3.87
N SER A 89 -17.63 8.69 3.51
CA SER A 89 -16.53 9.11 2.64
C SER A 89 -15.18 8.95 3.33
N ALA A 90 -14.10 8.79 2.54
CA ALA A 90 -12.74 8.66 3.07
C ALA A 90 -12.26 9.89 3.88
N GLU A 91 -12.89 11.06 3.65
CA GLU A 91 -12.66 12.26 4.46
C GLU A 91 -13.23 12.13 5.89
N LEU A 92 -14.31 11.37 6.06
CA LEU A 92 -14.98 11.18 7.34
C LEU A 92 -14.58 9.89 8.05
N ALA A 93 -13.81 9.00 7.41
CA ALA A 93 -13.30 7.77 8.00
C ALA A 93 -12.00 8.02 8.79
N PRO A 94 -12.02 8.14 10.14
CA PRO A 94 -10.82 8.34 10.93
C PRO A 94 -9.91 7.11 10.85
N VAL A 95 -8.60 7.34 10.89
CA VAL A 95 -7.59 6.27 10.94
C VAL A 95 -6.75 6.39 12.20
N LYS A 96 -6.46 5.26 12.83
CA LYS A 96 -5.57 5.14 14.00
C LYS A 96 -4.36 4.26 13.67
N LYS A 97 -3.41 4.25 14.60
CA LYS A 97 -2.24 3.38 14.50
C LYS A 97 -2.68 1.91 14.34
N GLY A 98 -2.15 1.26 13.31
CA GLY A 98 -2.42 -0.15 13.01
C GLY A 98 -3.61 -0.37 12.10
N ASP A 99 -4.36 0.67 11.71
CA ASP A 99 -5.35 0.52 10.66
C ASP A 99 -4.68 0.40 9.29
N GLU A 100 -5.27 -0.43 8.44
CA GLU A 100 -4.93 -0.57 7.04
C GLU A 100 -5.98 0.11 6.17
N VAL A 101 -5.54 0.84 5.15
CA VAL A 101 -6.45 1.46 4.17
C VAL A 101 -6.07 1.00 2.78
N LEU A 102 -6.98 0.25 2.16
CA LEU A 102 -6.86 -0.19 0.78
C LEU A 102 -7.55 0.83 -0.12
N TRP A 103 -6.90 1.21 -1.22
CA TRP A 103 -7.49 1.98 -2.32
C TRP A 103 -7.46 1.15 -3.59
N VAL A 104 -8.58 1.10 -4.30
CA VAL A 104 -8.74 0.25 -5.49
C VAL A 104 -9.40 1.04 -6.60
N PHE A 105 -8.85 0.92 -7.80
CA PHE A 105 -9.53 1.38 -9.00
C PHE A 105 -10.40 0.25 -9.53
N ALA A 106 -11.71 0.49 -9.60
CA ALA A 106 -12.69 -0.47 -10.10
C ALA A 106 -13.23 0.01 -11.45
N ASP A 107 -13.37 -0.93 -12.39
CA ASP A 107 -14.07 -0.72 -13.65
C ASP A 107 -15.34 -1.57 -13.67
N PHE A 108 -16.49 -0.91 -13.51
CA PHE A 108 -17.79 -1.59 -13.45
C PHE A 108 -18.33 -1.95 -14.84
N GLY A 109 -17.72 -1.46 -15.92
CA GLY A 109 -18.04 -1.89 -17.28
C GLY A 109 -17.42 -3.24 -17.62
N SER A 110 -16.17 -3.47 -17.20
CA SER A 110 -15.49 -4.75 -17.38
C SER A 110 -15.70 -5.74 -16.21
N GLY A 111 -16.06 -5.23 -15.03
CA GLY A 111 -16.13 -5.97 -13.78
C GLY A 111 -14.81 -6.01 -13.01
N GLU A 112 -13.73 -5.42 -13.52
CA GLU A 112 -12.40 -5.47 -12.90
C GLU A 112 -12.38 -4.83 -11.50
N ASN A 113 -11.86 -5.57 -10.52
CA ASN A 113 -11.72 -5.14 -9.12
C ASN A 113 -13.04 -4.69 -8.44
N THR A 114 -14.18 -5.23 -8.87
CA THR A 114 -15.50 -4.91 -8.30
C THR A 114 -15.94 -5.85 -7.17
N GLY A 115 -15.22 -6.96 -6.98
CA GLY A 115 -15.57 -8.05 -6.07
C GLY A 115 -14.75 -8.08 -4.77
N ASP A 116 -14.48 -9.29 -4.31
CA ASP A 116 -13.86 -9.56 -3.01
C ASP A 116 -12.35 -9.29 -3.03
N GLU A 117 -11.78 -8.97 -1.87
CA GLU A 117 -10.35 -8.73 -1.70
C GLU A 117 -9.60 -10.02 -1.47
N LEU A 118 -8.67 -10.38 -2.36
CA LEU A 118 -7.79 -11.52 -2.13
C LEU A 118 -6.73 -11.16 -1.10
N VAL A 119 -6.57 -12.00 -0.08
CA VAL A 119 -5.50 -11.91 0.91
C VAL A 119 -4.62 -13.13 0.76
N LEU A 120 -3.36 -12.89 0.40
CA LEU A 120 -2.32 -13.90 0.26
C LEU A 120 -1.50 -13.95 1.54
N GLU A 121 -1.45 -15.13 2.15
CA GLU A 121 -0.61 -15.42 3.29
C GLU A 121 0.53 -16.34 2.86
N ALA A 122 1.75 -15.83 2.98
CA ALA A 122 2.98 -16.58 2.71
C ALA A 122 3.92 -16.47 3.91
N PRO A 123 4.87 -17.40 4.09
CA PRO A 123 5.91 -17.23 5.09
C PRO A 123 6.76 -15.99 4.79
N VAL A 124 7.32 -15.37 5.82
CA VAL A 124 8.27 -14.26 5.65
C VAL A 124 9.58 -14.74 4.99
N ARG A 125 9.96 -15.98 5.31
CA ARG A 125 11.20 -16.61 4.87
C ARG A 125 11.00 -18.10 4.60
N ALA A 126 11.71 -18.64 3.62
CA ALA A 126 11.67 -20.06 3.24
C ALA A 126 13.04 -20.54 2.75
N THR A 127 13.22 -21.85 2.66
CA THR A 127 14.31 -22.46 1.89
C THR A 127 13.88 -22.63 0.43
N PRO A 128 14.82 -22.67 -0.54
CA PRO A 128 14.48 -22.92 -1.94
C PRO A 128 13.68 -24.20 -2.13
N GLY A 129 12.72 -24.17 -3.05
CA GLY A 129 11.86 -25.30 -3.37
C GLY A 129 10.38 -25.00 -3.18
N LEU A 130 9.60 -26.04 -2.89
CA LEU A 130 8.15 -25.98 -2.83
C LEU A 130 7.67 -25.40 -1.49
N VAL A 131 6.89 -24.31 -1.55
CA VAL A 131 6.38 -23.58 -0.38
C VAL A 131 4.86 -23.51 -0.44
N GLU A 132 4.18 -23.93 0.63
CA GLU A 132 2.73 -23.76 0.76
C GLU A 132 2.39 -22.30 1.10
N VAL A 133 1.38 -21.76 0.42
CA VAL A 133 0.76 -20.47 0.70
C VAL A 133 -0.76 -20.62 0.78
N SER A 134 -1.42 -19.74 1.52
CA SER A 134 -2.89 -19.67 1.61
C SER A 134 -3.42 -18.40 0.94
N VAL A 135 -4.59 -18.51 0.32
CA VAL A 135 -5.31 -17.38 -0.27
C VAL A 135 -6.76 -17.44 0.19
N ASN A 136 -7.20 -16.36 0.82
CA ASN A 136 -8.59 -16.14 1.19
C ASN A 136 -9.16 -14.96 0.37
N ALA A 137 -10.47 -14.92 0.21
CA ALA A 137 -11.19 -13.75 -0.27
C ALA A 137 -11.87 -13.06 0.92
N ILE A 138 -11.88 -11.73 0.96
CA ILE A 138 -12.60 -10.94 1.95
C ILE A 138 -13.72 -10.16 1.26
N SER A 139 -14.95 -10.51 1.62
CA SER A 139 -16.15 -9.86 1.07
C SER A 139 -16.20 -8.38 1.39
N PHE A 140 -17.09 -7.66 0.71
CA PHE A 140 -17.30 -6.22 0.93
C PHE A 140 -17.59 -5.86 2.41
N ASP A 141 -18.30 -6.74 3.13
CA ASP A 141 -18.63 -6.59 4.55
C ASP A 141 -17.61 -7.22 5.52
N GLY A 142 -16.47 -7.68 5.01
CA GLY A 142 -15.35 -8.19 5.82
C GLY A 142 -15.41 -9.67 6.18
N ARG A 143 -16.28 -10.47 5.55
CA ARG A 143 -16.32 -11.91 5.80
C ARG A 143 -15.19 -12.60 5.04
N VAL A 144 -14.50 -13.50 5.72
CA VAL A 144 -13.47 -14.33 5.12
C VAL A 144 -14.14 -15.52 4.42
N LEU A 145 -13.86 -15.66 3.13
CA LEU A 145 -14.34 -16.70 2.23
C LEU A 145 -13.13 -17.44 1.62
N PRO A 146 -13.30 -18.69 1.17
CA PRO A 146 -12.30 -19.32 0.32
C PRO A 146 -12.07 -18.48 -0.95
N ALA A 147 -10.82 -18.41 -1.43
CA ALA A 147 -10.55 -17.80 -2.72
C ALA A 147 -11.29 -18.57 -3.86
N PRO A 148 -11.81 -17.87 -4.88
CA PRO A 148 -12.46 -18.51 -6.01
C PRO A 148 -11.54 -19.52 -6.72
N ASP A 149 -12.12 -20.64 -7.18
CA ASP A 149 -11.38 -21.61 -7.98
C ASP A 149 -10.83 -20.96 -9.25
N GLY A 150 -9.58 -21.28 -9.59
CA GLY A 150 -8.87 -20.65 -10.71
C GLY A 150 -8.16 -19.34 -10.33
N THR A 151 -8.22 -18.90 -9.08
CA THR A 151 -7.27 -17.91 -8.54
C THR A 151 -5.84 -18.40 -8.78
N VAL A 152 -4.93 -17.50 -9.15
CA VAL A 152 -3.54 -17.84 -9.47
C VAL A 152 -2.59 -17.07 -8.57
N VAL A 153 -1.62 -17.77 -7.97
CA VAL A 153 -0.46 -17.16 -7.30
C VAL A 153 0.69 -17.07 -8.29
N SER A 154 1.20 -15.85 -8.46
CA SER A 154 2.36 -15.51 -9.31
C SER A 154 3.54 -15.05 -8.46
N GLY A 155 4.74 -14.98 -9.05
CA GLY A 155 5.97 -14.49 -8.40
C GLY A 155 6.95 -15.57 -7.95
N GLY A 156 6.60 -16.85 -8.10
CA GLY A 156 7.53 -17.99 -8.04
C GLY A 156 8.12 -18.31 -9.43
N GLU A 157 8.70 -19.51 -9.59
CA GLU A 157 9.24 -19.96 -10.88
C GLU A 157 8.19 -20.03 -11.99
N ALA A 158 6.96 -20.40 -11.64
CA ALA A 158 5.81 -20.38 -12.53
C ALA A 158 4.53 -20.00 -11.76
N PRO A 159 3.50 -19.44 -12.42
CA PRO A 159 2.19 -19.23 -11.81
C PRO A 159 1.54 -20.57 -11.40
N VAL A 160 0.86 -20.59 -10.26
CA VAL A 160 0.21 -21.80 -9.71
C VAL A 160 -1.24 -21.50 -9.35
N SER A 161 -2.16 -22.37 -9.78
CA SER A 161 -3.58 -22.26 -9.41
C SER A 161 -3.81 -22.63 -7.94
N VAL A 162 -4.67 -21.87 -7.28
CA VAL A 162 -5.14 -22.13 -5.93
C VAL A 162 -6.24 -23.19 -5.98
N ALA A 163 -6.18 -24.16 -5.06
CA ALA A 163 -7.20 -25.16 -4.84
C ALA A 163 -7.51 -25.23 -3.34
N GLY A 164 -8.79 -25.10 -2.96
CA GLY A 164 -9.20 -25.12 -1.55
C GLY A 164 -8.54 -24.03 -0.69
N GLY A 165 -8.27 -22.87 -1.28
CA GLY A 165 -7.60 -21.74 -0.61
C GLY A 165 -6.10 -21.93 -0.38
N LYS A 166 -5.46 -22.92 -1.01
CA LYS A 166 -4.01 -23.17 -0.91
C LYS A 166 -3.34 -23.31 -2.27
N ALA A 167 -2.05 -22.98 -2.32
CA ALA A 167 -1.19 -23.25 -3.48
C ALA A 167 0.22 -23.67 -3.05
N MET A 168 0.86 -24.53 -3.85
CA MET A 168 2.26 -24.92 -3.67
C MET A 168 3.12 -24.20 -4.69
N VAL A 169 3.88 -23.20 -4.25
CA VAL A 169 4.68 -22.34 -5.13
C VAL A 169 6.15 -22.74 -5.06
N THR A 170 6.78 -22.98 -6.20
CA THR A 170 8.23 -23.22 -6.25
C THR A 170 8.97 -21.88 -6.23
N LEU A 171 9.87 -21.72 -5.25
CA LEU A 171 10.64 -20.50 -5.05
C LEU A 171 12.15 -20.74 -5.22
N PRO A 172 12.83 -19.97 -6.08
CA PRO A 172 14.29 -19.97 -6.16
C PRO A 172 14.89 -19.13 -5.03
N ALA A 173 16.20 -19.28 -4.78
CA ALA A 173 16.91 -18.42 -3.83
C ALA A 173 16.86 -16.94 -4.25
N GLY A 174 16.73 -16.04 -3.28
CA GLY A 174 16.56 -14.60 -3.49
C GLY A 174 15.34 -14.03 -2.76
N VAL A 175 14.83 -12.89 -3.20
CA VAL A 175 13.57 -12.33 -2.69
C VAL A 175 12.49 -12.51 -3.75
N ALA A 176 11.53 -13.39 -3.49
CA ALA A 176 10.33 -13.54 -4.32
C ALA A 176 9.25 -12.57 -3.86
N THR A 177 8.47 -12.02 -4.77
CA THR A 177 7.29 -11.19 -4.44
C THR A 177 6.05 -11.87 -4.99
N LEU A 178 5.31 -12.52 -4.11
CA LEU A 178 4.14 -13.29 -4.49
C LEU A 178 2.89 -12.40 -4.60
N ARG A 179 2.00 -12.76 -5.52
CA ARG A 179 0.71 -12.09 -5.69
C ARG A 179 -0.36 -13.03 -6.19
N ALA A 180 -1.46 -13.13 -5.45
CA ALA A 180 -2.69 -13.78 -5.86
C ALA A 180 -3.56 -12.83 -6.70
N THR A 181 -4.06 -13.34 -7.82
CA THR A 181 -4.98 -12.66 -8.75
C THR A 181 -6.16 -13.59 -9.04
N GLY A 182 -7.37 -13.04 -9.09
CA GLY A 182 -8.58 -13.80 -9.38
C GLY A 182 -8.57 -14.45 -10.78
N PRO A 183 -9.50 -15.38 -11.04
CA PRO A 183 -9.63 -16.00 -12.36
C PRO A 183 -10.08 -15.00 -13.44
N GLY A 184 -9.75 -15.31 -14.69
CA GLY A 184 -10.16 -14.51 -15.85
C GLY A 184 -9.19 -13.39 -16.23
N ALA A 185 -9.44 -12.77 -17.40
CA ALA A 185 -8.56 -11.74 -17.94
C ALA A 185 -8.76 -10.36 -17.27
N ALA A 186 -9.98 -10.04 -16.86
CA ALA A 186 -10.34 -8.87 -16.06
C ALA A 186 -10.98 -9.39 -14.76
N PRO A 187 -10.16 -9.81 -13.78
CA PRO A 187 -10.65 -10.47 -12.58
C PRO A 187 -11.55 -9.52 -11.79
N ALA A 188 -12.68 -10.04 -11.33
CA ALA A 188 -13.57 -9.28 -10.47
C ALA A 188 -12.94 -9.05 -9.10
N GLU A 189 -12.19 -10.03 -8.60
CA GLU A 189 -11.52 -9.95 -7.31
C GLU A 189 -10.42 -8.89 -7.32
N ILE A 190 -10.35 -8.14 -6.23
CA ILE A 190 -9.25 -7.22 -5.99
C ILE A 190 -8.01 -8.10 -5.68
N PRO A 191 -6.93 -8.00 -6.46
CA PRO A 191 -5.78 -8.85 -6.24
C PRO A 191 -5.10 -8.53 -4.92
N SER A 192 -4.44 -9.54 -4.36
CA SER A 192 -3.72 -9.38 -3.10
C SER A 192 -2.59 -8.35 -3.15
N ALA A 193 -2.25 -7.84 -1.97
CA ALA A 193 -1.03 -7.08 -1.78
C ALA A 193 0.20 -7.92 -2.19
N PRO A 194 1.19 -7.32 -2.88
CA PRO A 194 2.45 -7.97 -3.16
C PRO A 194 3.10 -8.44 -1.85
N THR A 195 3.36 -9.73 -1.74
CA THR A 195 3.82 -10.37 -0.50
C THR A 195 5.25 -10.87 -0.68
N PRO A 196 6.26 -10.15 -0.16
CA PRO A 196 7.64 -10.58 -0.27
C PRO A 196 7.94 -11.79 0.62
N VAL A 197 8.77 -12.69 0.10
CA VAL A 197 9.31 -13.88 0.77
C VAL A 197 10.81 -13.90 0.54
N CYS A 198 11.60 -13.91 1.62
CA CYS A 198 13.03 -14.15 1.52
C CYS A 198 13.30 -15.66 1.39
N VAL A 199 14.12 -16.05 0.42
CA VAL A 199 14.39 -17.45 0.11
C VAL A 199 15.91 -17.66 0.14
N ALA A 200 16.39 -18.45 1.10
CA ALA A 200 17.82 -18.68 1.29
C ALA A 200 18.09 -20.11 1.74
N ALA A 201 19.29 -20.62 1.44
CA ALA A 201 19.70 -21.97 1.84
C ALA A 201 19.63 -22.16 3.37
N SER A 202 19.99 -21.10 4.13
CA SER A 202 19.76 -21.03 5.57
C SER A 202 18.76 -19.91 5.90
N LEU A 203 17.76 -20.22 6.73
CA LEU A 203 16.79 -19.23 7.21
C LEU A 203 17.41 -18.11 8.07
N SER A 204 18.65 -18.30 8.55
CA SER A 204 19.43 -17.26 9.24
C SER A 204 19.87 -16.13 8.32
N ASP A 205 19.97 -16.39 7.02
CA ASP A 205 20.44 -15.43 6.03
C ASP A 205 19.29 -14.53 5.55
N CYS A 206 18.06 -14.83 6.01
CA CYS A 206 16.85 -14.07 5.73
C CYS A 206 16.47 -13.14 6.87
N PHE A 207 15.79 -12.06 6.50
CA PHE A 207 15.15 -11.15 7.46
C PHE A 207 14.09 -11.87 8.29
N LEU A 208 13.93 -11.43 9.54
CA LEU A 208 12.99 -12.02 10.51
C LEU A 208 11.55 -11.54 10.30
N ALA A 209 11.38 -10.39 9.66
CA ALA A 209 10.10 -9.77 9.37
C ALA A 209 10.12 -9.11 7.99
N ARG A 210 8.94 -8.86 7.40
CA ARG A 210 8.85 -8.03 6.19
C ARG A 210 9.21 -6.59 6.53
N GLY A 211 9.97 -5.97 5.63
CA GLY A 211 10.29 -4.55 5.71
C GLY A 211 9.05 -3.68 5.53
N SER A 212 9.06 -2.50 6.13
CA SER A 212 7.98 -1.51 6.05
C SER A 212 8.40 -0.32 5.18
N THR A 213 7.48 0.18 4.36
CA THR A 213 7.62 1.52 3.78
C THR A 213 6.87 2.52 4.65
N VAL A 214 7.60 3.44 5.26
CA VAL A 214 7.08 4.39 6.24
C VAL A 214 7.22 5.81 5.73
N VAL A 215 6.12 6.55 5.82
CA VAL A 215 6.06 7.97 5.45
C VAL A 215 5.60 8.75 6.67
N GLY A 216 6.46 9.63 7.17
CA GLY A 216 6.16 10.55 8.27
C GLY A 216 5.32 11.74 7.82
N THR A 217 5.29 12.76 8.67
CA THR A 217 4.54 14.00 8.52
C THR A 217 5.49 15.20 8.46
N ASN A 218 4.97 16.43 8.50
CA ASN A 218 5.82 17.62 8.71
C ASN A 218 5.93 17.99 10.21
N LEU A 219 5.51 17.08 11.09
CA LEU A 219 5.55 17.24 12.54
C LEU A 219 6.64 16.31 13.10
N ARG A 220 6.93 16.43 14.40
CA ARG A 220 7.82 15.49 15.08
C ARG A 220 7.23 14.07 15.05
N ASP A 221 7.93 13.18 14.39
CA ASP A 221 7.63 11.75 14.32
C ASP A 221 8.67 10.90 15.07
N SER A 222 8.24 9.71 15.51
CA SER A 222 9.10 8.72 16.14
C SER A 222 8.87 7.36 15.50
N PHE A 223 9.90 6.80 14.88
CA PHE A 223 9.84 5.51 14.22
C PHE A 223 10.89 4.53 14.79
N LYS A 224 10.46 3.29 14.97
CA LYS A 224 11.31 2.15 15.32
C LYS A 224 11.10 1.08 14.25
N GLY A 225 12.19 0.71 13.59
CA GLY A 225 12.24 -0.30 12.55
C GLY A 225 11.94 -1.71 13.05
N GLY A 226 11.59 -2.56 12.08
CA GLY A 226 11.26 -3.97 12.28
C GLY A 226 12.48 -4.89 12.19
N GLY A 227 12.20 -6.19 12.01
CA GLY A 227 13.22 -7.20 11.73
C GLY A 227 13.46 -7.43 10.23
N GLY A 228 13.09 -6.45 9.39
CA GLY A 228 13.14 -6.46 7.93
C GLY A 228 13.68 -5.15 7.38
N PRO A 229 14.12 -5.12 6.10
CA PRO A 229 14.68 -3.92 5.47
C PRO A 229 13.61 -2.84 5.24
N ASP A 230 13.67 -1.76 6.00
CA ASP A 230 12.71 -0.67 6.03
C ASP A 230 13.08 0.47 5.05
N VAL A 231 12.06 1.13 4.50
CA VAL A 231 12.20 2.37 3.72
C VAL A 231 11.47 3.48 4.45
N VAL A 232 12.21 4.41 5.05
CA VAL A 232 11.68 5.46 5.92
C VAL A 232 11.87 6.83 5.29
N ARG A 233 10.77 7.57 5.12
CA ARG A 233 10.77 8.98 4.68
C ARG A 233 10.06 9.82 5.73
N THR A 234 10.79 10.48 6.64
CA THR A 234 10.15 11.22 7.74
C THR A 234 9.55 12.55 7.28
N ARG A 235 10.14 13.17 6.24
CA ARG A 235 9.77 14.42 5.58
C ARG A 235 10.26 15.66 6.29
N GLY A 236 9.60 16.12 7.35
CA GLY A 236 10.07 17.31 8.04
C GLY A 236 9.59 17.39 9.46
N GLY A 237 10.29 18.17 10.28
CA GLY A 237 10.02 18.21 11.70
C GLY A 237 11.27 17.96 12.51
N ARG A 238 11.12 17.31 13.66
CA ARG A 238 12.22 16.97 14.56
C ARG A 238 12.09 15.50 14.91
N ASP A 239 12.49 14.67 13.96
CA ASP A 239 12.14 13.27 13.92
C ASP A 239 13.18 12.40 14.60
N GLU A 240 12.74 11.24 15.04
CA GLU A 240 13.57 10.25 15.72
C GLU A 240 13.37 8.89 15.08
N VAL A 241 14.38 8.41 14.37
CA VAL A 241 14.34 7.13 13.64
C VAL A 241 15.35 6.17 14.25
N ARG A 242 14.89 4.96 14.56
CA ARG A 242 15.75 3.85 15.01
C ARG A 242 15.49 2.63 14.14
N VAL A 243 16.34 2.40 13.15
CA VAL A 243 16.29 1.20 12.30
C VAL A 243 17.65 0.52 12.50
N ARG A 244 17.65 -0.67 13.10
CA ARG A 244 18.90 -1.36 13.50
C ARG A 244 18.68 -2.84 13.32
N GLY A 245 19.51 -3.46 12.48
CA GLY A 245 19.34 -4.85 12.10
C GLY A 245 18.07 -5.09 11.31
N GLY A 246 17.86 -6.34 10.88
CA GLY A 246 16.70 -6.70 10.06
C GLY A 246 16.94 -6.58 8.55
N GLY A 247 18.09 -6.04 8.13
CA GLY A 247 18.46 -5.89 6.73
C GLY A 247 19.06 -4.51 6.51
N SER A 248 19.32 -4.14 5.27
CA SER A 248 19.79 -2.79 4.94
C SER A 248 18.60 -1.86 4.75
N ASP A 249 18.50 -0.88 5.63
CA ASP A 249 17.44 0.12 5.64
C ASP A 249 17.78 1.32 4.75
N LEU A 250 16.73 2.00 4.26
CA LEU A 250 16.84 3.27 3.53
C LEU A 250 16.13 4.38 4.31
N VAL A 251 16.88 5.32 4.87
CA VAL A 251 16.32 6.44 5.64
C VAL A 251 16.56 7.78 4.95
N ASP A 252 15.50 8.56 4.83
CA ASP A 252 15.48 9.87 4.23
C ASP A 252 14.70 10.85 5.12
N CYS A 253 15.41 11.64 5.93
CA CYS A 253 14.73 12.48 6.92
C CYS A 253 14.06 13.70 6.29
N GLY A 254 14.67 14.27 5.25
CA GLY A 254 14.13 15.42 4.56
C GLY A 254 14.62 16.72 5.18
N ASN A 255 13.72 17.62 5.55
CA ASN A 255 14.09 18.93 6.11
C ASN A 255 13.73 18.97 7.59
N GLY A 256 14.69 19.16 8.50
CA GLY A 256 14.30 19.18 9.90
C GLY A 256 15.44 19.30 10.88
N ARG A 257 15.24 18.69 12.04
CA ARG A 257 16.27 18.46 13.05
C ARG A 257 16.16 17.01 13.50
N ASP A 258 16.61 16.12 12.65
CA ASP A 258 16.31 14.71 12.74
C ASP A 258 17.49 13.95 13.33
N VAL A 259 17.16 12.96 14.16
CA VAL A 259 18.13 12.06 14.77
C VAL A 259 17.83 10.65 14.32
N VAL A 260 18.81 10.04 13.64
CA VAL A 260 18.70 8.66 13.20
C VAL A 260 19.77 7.80 13.84
N ILE A 261 19.36 6.61 14.27
CA ILE A 261 20.23 5.56 14.79
C ILE A 261 20.10 4.39 13.83
N VAL A 262 21.21 4.07 13.18
CA VAL A 262 21.32 3.13 12.06
C VAL A 262 22.52 2.20 12.26
N ASP A 263 22.52 1.05 11.59
CA ASP A 263 23.70 0.20 11.49
C ASP A 263 24.61 0.56 10.30
N ALA A 264 25.66 -0.22 10.08
CA ALA A 264 26.66 0.05 9.05
C ALA A 264 26.15 -0.27 7.63
N SER A 265 25.14 -1.14 7.49
CA SER A 265 24.58 -1.56 6.20
C SER A 265 23.54 -0.58 5.65
N ASP A 266 23.00 0.27 6.52
CA ASP A 266 21.94 1.22 6.20
C ASP A 266 22.40 2.42 5.38
N ARG A 267 21.53 2.88 4.48
CA ARG A 267 21.75 4.08 3.68
C ARG A 267 20.89 5.22 4.21
N VAL A 268 21.55 6.33 4.51
CA VAL A 268 20.91 7.50 5.11
C VAL A 268 21.20 8.73 4.25
N ARG A 269 20.19 9.58 4.05
CA ARG A 269 20.36 10.89 3.40
C ARG A 269 19.50 11.96 4.06
N ARG A 270 19.93 13.22 3.93
CA ARG A 270 19.18 14.40 4.41
C ARG A 270 18.76 14.29 5.88
N CYS A 271 19.68 13.85 6.75
CA CYS A 271 19.45 13.72 8.19
C CYS A 271 20.52 14.51 8.93
N GLU A 272 20.12 15.34 9.88
CA GLU A 272 21.02 16.29 10.56
C GLU A 272 21.95 15.60 11.56
N LYS A 273 21.49 14.51 12.21
CA LYS A 273 22.32 13.73 13.14
C LYS A 273 22.17 12.23 12.91
N VAL A 274 23.26 11.60 12.47
CA VAL A 274 23.35 10.15 12.26
C VAL A 274 24.23 9.53 13.34
N ARG A 275 23.74 8.49 14.03
CA ARG A 275 24.50 7.71 15.01
C ARG A 275 24.63 6.27 14.52
N ARG A 276 25.87 5.77 14.50
CA ARG A 276 26.21 4.37 14.23
C ARG A 276 26.92 3.82 15.48
N PRO A 277 26.14 3.39 16.49
CA PRO A 277 26.69 2.83 17.71
C PRO A 277 27.34 1.46 17.49
#